data_AF-A0A401P5I1-F1
#
_entry.id   AF-A0A401P5I1-F1
#
_cell.length_a   1.000
_cell.length_b   1.000
_cell.length_c   1.000
_cell.angle_alpha   90.00
_cell.angle_beta   90.00
_cell.angle_gamma   90.00
#
_symmetry.space_group_name_H-M   'P 1'
#
loop_
_entity.id
_entity.type
_entity.pdbx_description
1 polymer ?
#
loop_
_entity_poly.entity_id
_entity_poly.type
_entity_poly.pdbx_seq_one_letter_code
_entity_poly.pdbx_strand_id
1 'polypeptide(L)'
;MTLLLGNQNCLDSLRKDVTEVQGIIIDVFSRVGAVRYPSWKFPDKTACDLDLVTLLKRFDYVEDDPEYTQHSHIVLFELVIDRLVLLLQSFTHYVDILTKEQSIPISKSVGPSMSVGLVVKKYWNSMLKLGTLHQQKKLMAADLSKLQSNLMNSKAEIERLKNCSCVPCNSSSITSSIKPTEMTRSQISATPVHIGLDEARRNSPSIATDTRNIGSQTVESALVPCDACACTQATLKKVSNSIISICHNQNIPSALSRFQEVVKETLGNETMTATDVAYWASEQSKDLTRINKHLTELMSSISPLKAELQATAEQQNQMKKKIDHFNKELEKEKEQQNLKIKEFDKQMEEINRNNSETVTKLEHDKERLRKGSATLEEKLSILKDEVKGQHVLIRDLELSKQTLLEEMRTKMADKSVVLTLEEQVKLLTSQLARTKQQLKMISSELDKEKVKINSMLRHEEVMNLQITI
;
A
#
# COMPACT_ATOMS: atom_id res chain seq x y z
N MET A 1 -14.92 11.72 -21.10
CA MET A 1 -14.63 11.58 -19.65
C MET A 1 -14.41 12.94 -18.97
N THR A 2 -14.87 14.04 -19.56
CA THR A 2 -14.54 15.43 -19.16
C THR A 2 -15.66 16.15 -18.40
N LEU A 3 -16.79 15.50 -18.14
CA LEU A 3 -18.02 16.12 -17.62
C LEU A 3 -18.11 16.26 -16.08
N LEU A 4 -17.11 15.80 -15.32
CA LEU A 4 -17.08 15.90 -13.84
C LEU A 4 -15.97 16.82 -13.31
N LEU A 5 -14.99 17.22 -14.14
CA LEU A 5 -13.87 18.04 -13.68
C LEU A 5 -14.38 19.44 -13.34
N GLY A 6 -14.13 19.89 -12.10
CA GLY A 6 -14.67 21.16 -11.60
C GLY A 6 -16.14 21.13 -11.12
N ASN A 7 -16.80 19.96 -11.04
CA ASN A 7 -18.16 19.89 -10.50
C ASN A 7 -18.20 20.16 -8.98
N GLN A 8 -19.07 21.07 -8.52
CA GLN A 8 -19.25 21.46 -7.10
C GLN A 8 -19.31 20.25 -6.15
N ASN A 9 -20.21 19.30 -6.41
CA ASN A 9 -20.42 18.15 -5.53
C ASN A 9 -19.16 17.27 -5.40
N CYS A 10 -18.31 17.26 -6.43
CA CYS A 10 -17.02 16.57 -6.39
C CYS A 10 -15.98 17.34 -5.57
N LEU A 11 -15.93 18.68 -5.66
CA LEU A 11 -15.06 19.47 -4.77
C LEU A 11 -15.50 19.31 -3.31
N ASP A 12 -16.79 19.40 -3.01
CA ASP A 12 -17.33 19.18 -1.65
C ASP A 12 -16.99 17.79 -1.10
N SER A 13 -17.14 16.74 -1.91
CA SER A 13 -16.72 15.39 -1.53
C SER A 13 -15.23 15.34 -1.21
N LEU A 14 -14.36 15.86 -2.10
CA LEU A 14 -12.91 15.82 -1.87
C LEU A 14 -12.49 16.63 -0.63
N ARG A 15 -13.13 17.77 -0.36
CA ARG A 15 -12.90 18.59 0.84
C ARG A 15 -13.27 17.83 2.11
N LYS A 16 -14.40 17.09 2.07
CA LYS A 16 -14.82 16.18 3.13
C LYS A 16 -13.83 15.01 3.28
N ASP A 17 -13.43 14.35 2.20
CA ASP A 17 -12.49 13.23 2.20
C ASP A 17 -11.13 13.62 2.81
N VAL A 18 -10.57 14.77 2.43
CA VAL A 18 -9.35 15.34 3.06
C VAL A 18 -9.53 15.52 4.58
N THR A 19 -10.71 15.99 5.01
CA THR A 19 -11.02 16.27 6.41
C THR A 19 -11.19 14.98 7.22
N GLU A 20 -11.92 13.99 6.69
CA GLU A 20 -12.13 12.69 7.35
C GLU A 20 -10.83 11.88 7.44
N VAL A 21 -10.02 11.81 6.37
CA VAL A 21 -8.72 11.13 6.41
C VAL A 21 -7.76 11.83 7.38
N GLN A 22 -7.76 13.17 7.45
CA GLN A 22 -7.00 13.90 8.46
C GLN A 22 -7.47 13.59 9.90
N GLY A 23 -8.77 13.39 10.13
CA GLY A 23 -9.30 12.92 11.42
C GLY A 23 -8.71 11.58 11.85
N ILE A 24 -8.60 10.62 10.95
CA ILE A 24 -7.97 9.32 11.23
C ILE A 24 -6.45 9.46 11.46
N ILE A 25 -5.76 10.33 10.71
CA ILE A 25 -4.33 10.63 10.95
C ILE A 25 -4.12 11.19 12.36
N ILE A 26 -5.01 12.06 12.85
CA ILE A 26 -4.95 12.62 14.21
C ILE A 26 -5.17 11.53 15.28
N ASP A 27 -6.12 10.60 15.09
CA ASP A 27 -6.27 9.44 16.00
C ASP A 27 -4.99 8.59 16.05
N VAL A 28 -4.38 8.27 14.90
CA VAL A 28 -3.11 7.52 14.87
C VAL A 28 -1.99 8.31 15.55
N PHE A 29 -1.84 9.61 15.26
CA PHE A 29 -0.85 10.49 15.90
C PHE A 29 -1.03 10.60 17.42
N SER A 30 -2.26 10.51 17.95
CA SER A 30 -2.49 10.50 19.40
C SER A 30 -1.80 9.31 20.11
N ARG A 31 -1.51 8.24 19.36
CA ARG A 31 -0.94 6.97 19.86
C ARG A 31 0.55 6.82 19.55
N VAL A 32 1.10 7.56 18.58
CA VAL A 32 2.50 7.42 18.12
C VAL A 32 3.30 8.74 18.08
N GLY A 33 2.66 9.87 18.35
CA GLY A 33 3.21 11.20 18.06
C GLY A 33 3.05 11.61 16.59
N ALA A 34 3.38 12.87 16.27
CA ALA A 34 3.31 13.37 14.91
C ALA A 34 4.43 12.78 14.04
N VAL A 35 4.07 12.05 12.98
CA VAL A 35 5.04 11.31 12.15
C VAL A 35 5.53 12.17 10.99
N ARG A 36 6.82 12.53 11.03
CA ARG A 36 7.46 13.49 10.10
C ARG A 36 7.99 12.82 8.83
N TYR A 37 7.17 12.85 7.78
CA TYR A 37 7.56 12.56 6.39
C TYR A 37 7.37 13.81 5.52
N PRO A 38 8.09 13.95 4.38
CA PRO A 38 7.75 14.96 3.37
C PRO A 38 6.33 14.73 2.83
N SER A 39 5.62 15.82 2.52
CA SER A 39 4.33 15.74 1.80
C SER A 39 4.55 15.23 0.39
N TRP A 40 3.67 14.34 -0.07
CA TRP A 40 3.66 13.83 -1.44
C TRP A 40 3.22 14.92 -2.42
N LYS A 41 2.26 15.77 -2.03
CA LYS A 41 1.79 16.91 -2.85
C LYS A 41 2.71 18.14 -2.76
N PHE A 42 3.34 18.37 -1.61
CA PHE A 42 4.22 19.51 -1.34
C PHE A 42 5.58 19.04 -0.79
N PRO A 43 6.50 18.52 -1.63
CA PRO A 43 7.76 17.91 -1.16
C PRO A 43 8.70 18.88 -0.41
N ASP A 44 8.44 20.18 -0.49
CA ASP A 44 9.07 21.26 0.28
C ASP A 44 8.63 21.32 1.76
N LYS A 45 7.60 20.56 2.16
CA LYS A 45 6.95 20.64 3.48
C LYS A 45 6.83 19.28 4.16
N THR A 46 6.79 19.27 5.50
CA THR A 46 6.39 18.08 6.25
C THR A 46 4.88 17.81 6.08
N ALA A 47 4.51 16.56 5.83
CA ALA A 47 3.12 16.15 5.67
C ALA A 47 2.28 16.35 6.93
N CYS A 48 2.85 16.18 8.13
CA CYS A 48 2.16 16.43 9.39
C CYS A 48 1.97 17.92 9.71
N ASP A 49 2.73 18.82 9.07
CA ASP A 49 2.79 20.25 9.36
C ASP A 49 2.02 21.09 8.30
N LEU A 50 1.21 20.45 7.43
CA LEU A 50 0.38 21.15 6.46
C LEU A 50 -0.82 21.85 7.14
N ASP A 51 -0.93 23.16 6.95
CA ASP A 51 -2.14 23.91 7.29
C ASP A 51 -3.28 23.59 6.31
N LEU A 52 -4.05 22.57 6.66
CA LEU A 52 -5.22 22.14 5.90
C LEU A 52 -6.39 23.14 5.96
N VAL A 53 -6.44 24.01 6.97
CA VAL A 53 -7.49 25.05 7.05
C VAL A 53 -7.25 26.11 5.98
N THR A 54 -6.00 26.58 5.85
CA THR A 54 -5.61 27.50 4.76
C THR A 54 -5.66 26.81 3.39
N LEU A 55 -5.27 25.53 3.28
CA LEU A 55 -5.35 24.81 2.00
C LEU A 55 -6.80 24.60 1.54
N LEU A 56 -7.70 24.15 2.40
CA LEU A 56 -9.12 23.99 2.05
C LEU A 56 -9.78 25.35 1.77
N LYS A 57 -9.45 26.41 2.52
CA LYS A 57 -9.93 27.77 2.20
C LYS A 57 -9.36 28.32 0.87
N ARG A 58 -8.21 27.81 0.41
CA ARG A 58 -7.55 28.21 -0.84
C ARG A 58 -7.95 27.36 -2.06
N PHE A 59 -8.47 26.16 -1.87
CA PHE A 59 -8.89 25.28 -2.97
C PHE A 59 -10.36 24.93 -2.81
N ASP A 60 -11.18 25.75 -3.46
CA ASP A 60 -12.63 25.80 -3.37
C ASP A 60 -13.25 25.99 -4.75
N TYR A 61 -14.57 25.93 -4.84
CA TYR A 61 -15.33 26.22 -6.05
C TYR A 61 -15.56 27.73 -6.24
N VAL A 62 -15.52 28.19 -7.50
CA VAL A 62 -15.88 29.55 -7.90
C VAL A 62 -16.71 29.45 -9.19
N GLU A 63 -17.97 29.90 -9.12
CA GLU A 63 -18.95 29.76 -10.21
C GLU A 63 -18.50 30.47 -11.51
N ASP A 64 -17.92 31.67 -11.36
CA ASP A 64 -17.42 32.50 -12.47
C ASP A 64 -16.01 32.11 -12.99
N ASP A 65 -15.32 31.16 -12.36
CA ASP A 65 -13.96 30.74 -12.76
C ASP A 65 -13.85 29.20 -12.91
N PRO A 66 -14.12 28.66 -14.11
CA PRO A 66 -14.03 27.23 -14.36
C PRO A 66 -12.59 26.71 -14.42
N GLU A 67 -11.59 27.55 -14.73
CA GLU A 67 -10.19 27.13 -14.80
C GLU A 67 -9.61 26.94 -13.39
N TYR A 68 -9.82 27.93 -12.52
CA TYR A 68 -9.51 27.82 -11.09
C TYR A 68 -10.27 26.68 -10.44
N THR A 69 -11.56 26.51 -10.74
CA THR A 69 -12.38 25.43 -10.16
C THR A 69 -11.91 24.04 -10.60
N GLN A 70 -11.49 23.86 -11.85
CA GLN A 70 -10.83 22.62 -12.30
C GLN A 70 -9.45 22.42 -11.63
N HIS A 71 -8.68 23.49 -11.43
CA HIS A 71 -7.41 23.43 -10.70
C HIS A 71 -7.61 23.02 -9.23
N SER A 72 -8.56 23.64 -8.53
CA SER A 72 -8.96 23.27 -7.16
C SER A 72 -9.39 21.82 -7.05
N HIS A 73 -10.19 21.31 -8.00
CA HIS A 73 -10.59 19.90 -8.05
C HIS A 73 -9.36 18.96 -8.14
N ILE A 74 -8.39 19.26 -9.00
CA ILE A 74 -7.16 18.47 -9.14
C ILE A 74 -6.33 18.53 -7.85
N VAL A 75 -6.09 19.73 -7.29
CA VAL A 75 -5.28 19.88 -6.09
C VAL A 75 -5.92 19.22 -4.86
N LEU A 76 -7.25 19.27 -4.73
CA LEU A 76 -7.98 18.55 -3.68
C LEU A 76 -7.84 17.03 -3.83
N PHE A 77 -7.95 16.50 -5.05
CA PHE A 77 -7.75 15.07 -5.31
C PHE A 77 -6.32 14.60 -5.00
N GLU A 78 -5.31 15.37 -5.41
CA GLU A 78 -3.91 15.11 -5.04
C GLU A 78 -3.67 15.24 -3.53
N LEU A 79 -4.41 16.12 -2.84
CA LEU A 79 -4.35 16.27 -1.38
C LEU A 79 -4.98 15.06 -0.66
N VAL A 80 -6.05 14.46 -1.19
CA VAL A 80 -6.57 13.16 -0.68
C VAL A 80 -5.49 12.08 -0.79
N ILE A 81 -4.80 11.97 -1.93
CA ILE A 81 -3.69 11.02 -2.11
C ILE A 81 -2.57 11.29 -1.10
N ASP A 82 -2.17 12.54 -0.91
CA ASP A 82 -1.16 12.95 0.07
C ASP A 82 -1.53 12.55 1.52
N ARG A 83 -2.80 12.78 1.92
CA ARG A 83 -3.30 12.35 3.23
C ARG A 83 -3.30 10.82 3.36
N LEU A 84 -3.75 10.09 2.35
CA LEU A 84 -3.72 8.61 2.36
C LEU A 84 -2.28 8.05 2.44
N VAL A 85 -1.32 8.68 1.76
CA VAL A 85 0.11 8.34 1.87
C VAL A 85 0.63 8.56 3.30
N LEU A 86 0.30 9.70 3.92
CA LEU A 86 0.65 9.97 5.32
C LEU A 86 -0.01 8.97 6.28
N LEU A 87 -1.27 8.59 6.06
CA LEU A 87 -1.98 7.62 6.89
C LEU A 87 -1.31 6.23 6.84
N LEU A 88 -0.94 5.74 5.65
CA LEU A 88 -0.19 4.49 5.50
C LEU A 88 1.19 4.55 6.16
N GLN A 89 1.92 5.67 6.02
CA GLN A 89 3.18 5.92 6.72
C GLN A 89 3.01 5.92 8.24
N SER A 90 1.91 6.47 8.75
CA SER A 90 1.57 6.57 10.18
C SER A 90 1.22 5.21 10.78
N PHE A 91 0.37 4.42 10.11
CA PHE A 91 0.13 3.03 10.52
C PHE A 91 1.40 2.18 10.45
N THR A 92 2.25 2.39 9.44
CA THR A 92 3.55 1.71 9.39
C THR A 92 4.39 2.04 10.62
N HIS A 93 4.39 3.30 11.07
CA HIS A 93 5.12 3.71 12.28
C HIS A 93 4.50 3.11 13.56
N TYR A 94 3.17 3.06 13.67
CA TYR A 94 2.46 2.38 14.77
C TYR A 94 2.84 0.90 14.87
N VAL A 95 2.91 0.20 13.74
CA VAL A 95 3.34 -1.21 13.71
C VAL A 95 4.84 -1.35 14.00
N ASP A 96 5.69 -0.45 13.48
CA ASP A 96 7.13 -0.42 13.77
C ASP A 96 7.39 -0.13 15.29
N ILE A 97 6.44 0.49 16.01
CA ILE A 97 6.45 0.63 17.48
C ILE A 97 5.96 -0.65 18.16
N LEU A 98 4.77 -1.16 17.79
CA LEU A 98 4.17 -2.37 18.40
C LEU A 98 5.03 -3.64 18.24
N THR A 99 5.88 -3.70 17.22
CA THR A 99 6.77 -4.85 16.93
C THR A 99 8.16 -4.72 17.55
N LYS A 100 8.48 -3.60 18.23
CA LYS A 100 9.77 -3.36 18.87
C LYS A 100 9.70 -3.50 20.38
N GLU A 101 10.35 -4.51 20.92
CA GLU A 101 10.80 -4.49 22.32
C GLU A 101 11.98 -3.50 22.47
N GLN A 102 11.62 -2.28 22.87
CA GLN A 102 12.45 -1.28 23.54
C GLN A 102 13.90 -1.08 23.03
N SER A 103 14.06 -0.70 21.76
CA SER A 103 15.35 -0.20 21.25
C SER A 103 15.23 0.99 20.28
N ILE A 104 15.79 2.12 20.75
CA ILE A 104 16.37 3.30 20.07
C ILE A 104 15.57 3.90 18.88
N PRO A 105 15.27 5.22 18.89
CA PRO A 105 14.63 5.88 17.75
C PRO A 105 15.55 5.80 16.52
N ILE A 106 15.04 5.21 15.44
CA ILE A 106 15.79 5.12 14.18
C ILE A 106 15.69 6.47 13.47
N SER A 107 16.62 7.36 13.78
CA SER A 107 16.94 8.50 12.93
C SER A 107 17.54 7.98 11.62
N LYS A 108 16.67 7.79 10.61
CA LYS A 108 17.05 7.70 9.21
C LYS A 108 16.40 8.87 8.50
N SER A 109 17.24 9.76 7.96
CA SER A 109 16.79 10.83 7.08
C SER A 109 16.01 10.24 5.92
N VAL A 110 14.70 10.53 5.85
CA VAL A 110 13.87 10.07 4.75
C VAL A 110 14.17 10.91 3.52
N GLY A 111 14.45 10.25 2.39
CA GLY A 111 14.78 10.95 1.15
C GLY A 111 13.60 11.75 0.59
N PRO A 112 13.84 12.74 -0.31
CA PRO A 112 12.85 13.74 -0.69
C PRO A 112 11.60 13.22 -1.42
N SER A 113 11.57 11.95 -1.85
CA SER A 113 10.48 11.37 -2.63
C SER A 113 10.22 9.91 -2.24
N MET A 114 9.40 9.69 -1.22
CA MET A 114 8.81 8.38 -0.94
C MET A 114 7.73 8.07 -2.00
N SER A 115 8.04 7.22 -2.98
CA SER A 115 7.03 6.83 -3.97
C SER A 115 5.88 6.05 -3.32
N VAL A 116 4.64 6.27 -3.79
CA VAL A 116 3.43 5.67 -3.20
C VAL A 116 3.54 4.14 -3.13
N GLY A 117 4.06 3.50 -4.18
CA GLY A 117 4.30 2.04 -4.20
C GLY A 117 5.27 1.55 -3.13
N LEU A 118 6.31 2.33 -2.79
CA LEU A 118 7.22 1.99 -1.68
C LEU A 118 6.56 2.16 -0.31
N VAL A 119 5.70 3.18 -0.14
CA VAL A 119 4.90 3.38 1.08
C VAL A 119 3.93 2.22 1.28
N VAL A 120 3.14 1.88 0.26
CA VAL A 120 2.19 0.74 0.29
C VAL A 120 2.93 -0.57 0.56
N LYS A 121 4.07 -0.82 -0.09
CA LYS A 121 4.91 -2.01 0.15
C LYS A 121 5.49 -2.05 1.56
N LYS A 122 5.91 -0.91 2.14
CA LYS A 122 6.40 -0.86 3.52
C LYS A 122 5.25 -1.14 4.51
N TYR A 123 4.10 -0.50 4.33
CA TYR A 123 2.90 -0.72 5.13
C TYR A 123 2.47 -2.19 5.12
N TRP A 124 2.30 -2.79 3.94
CA TRP A 124 1.90 -4.20 3.80
C TRP A 124 2.89 -5.14 4.48
N ASN A 125 4.19 -4.92 4.29
CA ASN A 125 5.23 -5.72 4.95
C ASN A 125 5.23 -5.59 6.48
N SER A 126 4.93 -4.41 7.04
CA SER A 126 4.76 -4.26 8.48
C SER A 126 3.46 -4.91 8.97
N MET A 127 2.34 -4.81 8.24
CA MET A 127 1.10 -5.52 8.58
C MET A 127 1.27 -7.05 8.57
N LEU A 128 2.00 -7.62 7.60
CA LEU A 128 2.34 -9.04 7.58
C LEU A 128 3.17 -9.45 8.82
N LYS A 129 4.15 -8.63 9.23
CA LYS A 129 4.93 -8.86 10.47
C LYS A 129 4.08 -8.79 11.74
N LEU A 130 3.10 -7.89 11.79
CA LEU A 130 2.16 -7.83 12.92
C LEU A 130 1.28 -9.09 12.95
N GLY A 131 0.84 -9.58 11.79
CA GLY A 131 0.11 -10.84 11.65
C GLY A 131 0.90 -12.04 12.14
N THR A 132 2.17 -12.18 11.73
CA THR A 132 3.03 -13.28 12.20
C THR A 132 3.35 -13.16 13.69
N LEU A 133 3.60 -11.96 14.22
CA LEU A 133 3.83 -11.73 15.65
C LEU A 133 2.57 -12.02 16.49
N HIS A 134 1.38 -11.66 16.00
CA HIS A 134 0.11 -12.02 16.64
C HIS A 134 -0.11 -13.53 16.65
N GLN A 135 0.11 -14.21 15.53
CA GLN A 135 0.01 -15.67 15.44
C GLN A 135 1.07 -16.37 16.32
N GLN A 136 2.29 -15.85 16.40
CA GLN A 136 3.34 -16.35 17.29
C GLN A 136 2.95 -16.17 18.77
N LYS A 137 2.44 -14.99 19.17
CA LYS A 137 1.94 -14.77 20.54
C LYS A 137 0.73 -15.66 20.87
N LYS A 138 -0.15 -15.92 19.91
CA LYS A 138 -1.28 -16.85 20.06
C LYS A 138 -0.83 -18.31 20.24
N LEU A 139 0.15 -18.76 19.45
CA LEU A 139 0.77 -20.09 19.60
C LEU A 139 1.52 -20.19 20.94
N MET A 140 2.35 -19.22 21.28
CA MET A 140 3.04 -19.19 22.57
C MET A 140 2.09 -19.10 23.78
N ALA A 141 0.93 -18.45 23.66
CA ALA A 141 -0.10 -18.49 24.71
C ALA A 141 -0.76 -19.88 24.85
N ALA A 142 -1.00 -20.57 23.74
CA ALA A 142 -1.49 -21.95 23.74
C ALA A 142 -0.44 -22.93 24.30
N ASP A 143 0.82 -22.79 23.90
CA ASP A 143 1.94 -23.59 24.39
C ASP A 143 2.26 -23.28 25.85
N LEU A 144 2.13 -22.03 26.32
CA LEU A 144 2.31 -21.67 27.73
C LEU A 144 1.15 -22.19 28.60
N SER A 145 -0.09 -22.17 28.09
CA SER A 145 -1.24 -22.84 28.73
C SER A 145 -1.02 -24.36 28.83
N LYS A 146 -0.48 -24.97 27.77
CA LYS A 146 -0.10 -26.39 27.72
C LYS A 146 1.11 -26.71 28.60
N LEU A 147 2.05 -25.78 28.74
CA LEU A 147 3.18 -25.88 29.67
C LEU A 147 2.69 -25.75 31.12
N GLN A 148 1.69 -24.90 31.37
CA GLN A 148 1.07 -24.72 32.69
C GLN A 148 0.23 -25.94 33.10
N SER A 149 -0.50 -26.57 32.19
CA SER A 149 -1.17 -27.85 32.49
C SER A 149 -0.16 -28.99 32.66
N ASN A 150 0.89 -29.05 31.83
CA ASN A 150 2.01 -29.98 32.03
C ASN A 150 2.74 -29.72 33.36
N LEU A 151 2.86 -28.48 33.83
CA LEU A 151 3.46 -28.12 35.11
C LEU A 151 2.58 -28.54 36.29
N MET A 152 1.25 -28.48 36.16
CA MET A 152 0.34 -29.03 37.17
C MET A 152 0.41 -30.56 37.22
N ASN A 153 0.48 -31.22 36.05
CA ASN A 153 0.67 -32.67 35.95
C ASN A 153 2.02 -33.09 36.55
N SER A 154 3.12 -32.40 36.17
CA SER A 154 4.45 -32.68 36.70
C SER A 154 4.59 -32.31 38.17
N LYS A 155 3.79 -31.36 38.69
CA LYS A 155 3.72 -31.09 40.15
C LYS A 155 3.10 -32.26 40.91
N ALA A 156 2.03 -32.87 40.39
CA ALA A 156 1.46 -34.10 40.95
C ALA A 156 2.42 -35.30 40.81
N GLU A 157 3.22 -35.34 39.74
CA GLU A 157 4.26 -36.36 39.56
C GLU A 157 5.47 -36.13 40.49
N ILE A 158 5.85 -34.88 40.73
CA ILE A 158 6.87 -34.50 41.72
C ILE A 158 6.42 -34.84 43.14
N GLU A 159 5.13 -34.72 43.49
CA GLU A 159 4.62 -35.23 44.77
C GLU A 159 4.78 -36.76 44.91
N ARG A 160 4.69 -37.52 43.80
CA ARG A 160 5.00 -38.97 43.80
C ARG A 160 6.50 -39.26 43.87
N LEU A 161 7.33 -38.42 43.26
CA LEU A 161 8.79 -38.59 43.20
C LEU A 161 9.54 -38.04 44.42
N LYS A 162 8.89 -37.21 45.25
CA LYS A 162 9.44 -36.66 46.51
C LYS A 162 9.75 -37.71 47.59
N ASN A 163 9.42 -38.98 47.33
CA ASN A 163 9.80 -40.14 48.15
C ASN A 163 11.22 -40.68 47.85
N CYS A 164 11.96 -40.10 46.89
CA CYS A 164 13.37 -40.43 46.62
C CYS A 164 14.29 -39.18 46.70
N SER A 165 15.58 -39.42 46.95
CA SER A 165 16.50 -38.43 47.55
C SER A 165 17.38 -37.61 46.57
N CYS A 166 17.97 -36.56 47.13
CA CYS A 166 18.98 -35.59 46.68
C CYS A 166 20.16 -36.20 45.86
N VAL A 167 21.02 -35.45 45.13
CA VAL A 167 21.80 -34.24 45.50
C VAL A 167 22.24 -33.43 44.24
N PRO A 168 22.41 -32.09 44.31
CA PRO A 168 22.92 -31.24 43.21
C PRO A 168 24.35 -30.67 43.40
N CYS A 169 24.99 -30.26 42.30
CA CYS A 169 26.16 -29.37 42.20
C CYS A 169 26.01 -28.49 40.93
N ASN A 170 26.26 -27.17 40.91
CA ASN A 170 27.50 -26.38 41.15
C ASN A 170 28.59 -26.61 40.07
N SER A 171 29.26 -25.59 39.49
CA SER A 171 29.18 -24.11 39.66
C SER A 171 30.11 -23.36 38.66
N SER A 172 29.93 -22.02 38.51
CA SER A 172 30.92 -21.04 37.95
C SER A 172 31.16 -21.08 36.42
N SER A 173 31.36 -19.99 35.65
CA SER A 173 32.13 -18.72 35.80
C SER A 173 33.65 -18.93 35.64
N ILE A 174 34.37 -18.17 34.80
CA ILE A 174 34.99 -16.85 35.14
C ILE A 174 35.51 -16.09 33.87
N THR A 175 36.03 -14.87 34.07
CA THR A 175 36.65 -13.85 33.16
C THR A 175 37.96 -14.32 32.46
N SER A 176 38.77 -13.56 31.67
CA SER A 176 39.07 -12.10 31.56
C SER A 176 39.71 -11.71 30.19
N SER A 177 39.58 -10.48 29.67
CA SER A 177 40.50 -9.30 29.78
C SER A 177 41.99 -9.58 29.44
N ILE A 178 42.72 -8.81 28.61
CA ILE A 178 43.31 -7.46 28.89
C ILE A 178 43.65 -6.68 27.58
N LYS A 179 44.02 -5.38 27.66
CA LYS A 179 44.38 -4.46 26.54
C LYS A 179 45.92 -4.11 26.45
N PRO A 180 46.41 -2.86 26.19
CA PRO A 180 47.05 -2.43 24.92
C PRO A 180 48.47 -1.80 25.11
N THR A 181 48.76 -0.63 24.48
CA THR A 181 49.90 0.33 24.74
C THR A 181 51.27 -0.08 24.13
N GLU A 182 52.16 0.75 23.51
CA GLU A 182 52.21 2.10 22.85
C GLU A 182 53.70 2.36 22.38
N MET A 183 54.22 3.38 21.64
CA MET A 183 53.80 4.54 20.81
C MET A 183 55.07 5.10 20.05
N THR A 184 55.02 6.29 19.39
CA THR A 184 56.13 7.28 19.16
C THR A 184 57.26 6.96 18.11
N ARG A 185 58.02 7.90 17.47
CA ARG A 185 58.04 9.39 17.32
C ARG A 185 59.21 9.93 16.40
N SER A 186 59.11 11.19 15.87
CA SER A 186 60.20 12.14 15.43
C SER A 186 60.97 11.92 14.09
N GLN A 187 61.65 12.89 13.41
CA GLN A 187 61.75 14.39 13.43
C GLN A 187 62.59 14.98 12.23
N ILE A 188 62.31 16.22 11.76
CA ILE A 188 63.26 17.30 11.26
C ILE A 188 64.09 16.97 9.95
N SER A 189 64.76 17.84 9.15
CA SER A 189 65.23 19.27 9.07
C SER A 189 65.12 19.88 7.63
N ALA A 190 65.54 21.14 7.38
CA ALA A 190 65.34 21.85 6.08
C ALA A 190 66.35 23.01 5.73
N THR A 191 66.48 23.31 4.41
CA THR A 191 66.78 24.63 3.71
C THR A 191 68.14 25.38 3.94
N PRO A 192 68.52 26.51 3.24
CA PRO A 192 68.39 26.97 1.81
C PRO A 192 69.64 27.74 1.17
N VAL A 193 69.44 28.41 0.01
CA VAL A 193 70.10 29.64 -0.59
C VAL A 193 71.43 29.59 -1.41
N HIS A 194 71.44 30.03 -2.70
CA HIS A 194 72.09 31.27 -3.22
C HIS A 194 71.91 31.59 -4.73
N ILE A 195 72.40 32.77 -5.15
CA ILE A 195 72.15 33.53 -6.41
C ILE A 195 73.47 33.83 -7.15
N GLY A 196 73.42 34.04 -8.48
CA GLY A 196 74.52 34.62 -9.28
C GLY A 196 74.04 35.55 -10.42
N LEU A 197 74.89 36.50 -10.80
CA LEU A 197 74.75 37.52 -11.86
C LEU A 197 76.13 37.74 -12.49
N ASP A 198 76.23 38.09 -13.78
CA ASP A 198 77.46 38.72 -14.32
C ASP A 198 77.25 39.45 -15.67
N GLU A 199 78.17 40.36 -16.03
CA GLU A 199 78.07 41.26 -17.20
C GLU A 199 79.13 41.02 -18.30
N ALA A 200 78.75 41.21 -19.58
CA ALA A 200 79.66 41.52 -20.70
C ALA A 200 78.86 41.96 -21.96
N ARG A 201 79.34 42.86 -22.84
CA ARG A 201 80.39 43.89 -22.81
C ARG A 201 80.09 44.89 -23.95
N ARG A 202 80.35 46.19 -23.76
CA ARG A 202 80.11 47.23 -24.79
C ARG A 202 81.17 47.19 -25.90
N ASN A 203 80.75 47.44 -27.14
CA ASN A 203 81.63 47.85 -28.25
C ASN A 203 81.23 49.27 -28.71
N SER A 204 82.23 50.10 -29.02
CA SER A 204 82.08 51.47 -29.53
C SER A 204 82.45 51.53 -31.03
N PRO A 205 82.07 52.58 -31.78
CA PRO A 205 81.78 52.45 -33.20
C PRO A 205 83.02 52.41 -34.10
N SER A 206 82.91 51.67 -35.21
CA SER A 206 83.80 51.82 -36.36
C SER A 206 83.46 53.12 -37.11
N ILE A 207 84.48 53.88 -37.49
CA ILE A 207 84.32 55.08 -38.33
C ILE A 207 84.12 54.61 -39.78
N ALA A 208 82.92 54.82 -40.32
CA ALA A 208 82.66 54.59 -41.74
C ALA A 208 83.40 55.64 -42.58
N THR A 209 84.24 55.18 -43.51
CA THR A 209 84.86 56.05 -44.51
C THR A 209 83.80 56.55 -45.49
N ASP A 210 83.50 57.85 -45.46
CA ASP A 210 82.57 58.44 -46.42
C ASP A 210 83.20 58.50 -47.81
N THR A 211 82.48 57.95 -48.79
CA THR A 211 82.87 57.92 -50.22
C THR A 211 81.87 58.69 -51.08
N ARG A 212 81.05 59.56 -50.48
CA ARG A 212 80.09 60.40 -51.19
C ARG A 212 80.71 61.74 -51.59
N ASN A 213 80.37 62.18 -52.80
CA ASN A 213 80.61 63.53 -53.25
C ASN A 213 79.74 64.51 -52.44
N ILE A 214 80.33 65.24 -51.48
CA ILE A 214 79.63 66.27 -50.73
C ILE A 214 79.49 67.51 -51.63
N GLY A 215 78.43 67.52 -52.44
CA GLY A 215 77.88 68.76 -52.96
C GLY A 215 77.35 69.56 -51.78
N SER A 216 78.11 70.57 -51.33
CA SER A 216 77.66 71.46 -50.26
C SER A 216 76.43 72.24 -50.73
N GLN A 217 75.36 72.14 -49.94
CA GLN A 217 74.07 72.70 -50.29
C GLN A 217 74.17 74.23 -50.37
N THR A 218 74.06 74.78 -51.58
CA THR A 218 74.00 76.23 -51.81
C THR A 218 72.74 76.80 -51.16
N VAL A 219 72.72 78.09 -50.84
CA VAL A 219 71.55 78.75 -50.23
C VAL A 219 70.27 78.55 -51.08
N GLU A 220 70.41 78.49 -52.41
CA GLU A 220 69.31 78.22 -53.34
C GLU A 220 68.85 76.76 -53.30
N SER A 221 69.78 75.79 -53.22
CA SER A 221 69.44 74.36 -53.11
C SER A 221 69.03 73.92 -51.70
N ALA A 222 69.13 74.80 -50.70
CA ALA A 222 68.57 74.61 -49.37
C ALA A 222 67.05 74.90 -49.30
N LEU A 223 66.50 75.61 -50.30
CA LEU A 223 65.09 76.03 -50.35
C LEU A 223 64.18 75.02 -51.08
N VAL A 224 64.75 73.98 -51.68
CA VAL A 224 64.00 72.93 -52.41
C VAL A 224 64.26 71.57 -51.76
N PRO A 225 63.22 70.78 -51.43
CA PRO A 225 63.39 69.42 -50.92
C PRO A 225 64.09 68.53 -51.95
N CYS A 226 65.15 67.82 -51.55
CA CYS A 226 65.83 66.88 -52.46
C CYS A 226 65.00 65.59 -52.67
N ASP A 227 65.18 64.94 -53.81
CA ASP A 227 64.43 63.72 -54.19
C ASP A 227 64.53 62.60 -53.14
N ALA A 228 65.66 62.49 -52.45
CA ALA A 228 65.86 61.54 -51.36
C ALA A 228 64.91 61.81 -50.18
N CYS A 229 64.71 63.07 -49.79
CA CYS A 229 63.76 63.45 -48.75
C CYS A 229 62.31 63.21 -49.20
N ALA A 230 61.96 63.60 -50.44
CA ALA A 230 60.63 63.36 -51.00
C ALA A 230 60.29 61.86 -51.06
N CYS A 231 61.22 61.02 -51.54
CA CYS A 231 61.10 59.56 -51.59
C CYS A 231 60.98 58.93 -50.18
N THR A 232 61.76 59.43 -49.22
CA THR A 232 61.68 58.98 -47.81
C THR A 232 60.31 59.31 -47.20
N GLN A 233 59.79 60.53 -47.42
CA GLN A 233 58.46 60.92 -46.92
C GLN A 233 57.32 60.16 -47.60
N ALA A 234 57.40 59.90 -48.91
CA ALA A 234 56.44 59.07 -49.63
C ALA A 234 56.43 57.63 -49.10
N THR A 235 57.61 57.06 -48.82
CA THR A 235 57.75 55.74 -48.19
C THR A 235 57.18 55.72 -46.78
N LEU A 236 57.45 56.74 -45.97
CA LEU A 236 56.93 56.89 -44.61
C LEU A 236 55.39 56.96 -44.59
N LYS A 237 54.78 57.78 -45.46
CA LYS A 237 53.32 57.85 -45.63
C LYS A 237 52.74 56.47 -46.04
N LYS A 238 53.40 55.74 -46.96
CA LYS A 238 52.97 54.39 -47.38
C LYS A 238 53.02 53.35 -46.26
N VAL A 239 54.12 53.27 -45.51
CA VAL A 239 54.25 52.34 -44.36
C VAL A 239 53.24 52.67 -43.26
N SER A 240 52.94 53.96 -43.08
CA SER A 240 52.01 54.43 -42.06
C SER A 240 50.56 54.07 -42.39
N ASN A 241 50.14 54.16 -43.65
CA ASN A 241 48.86 53.61 -44.11
C ASN A 241 48.71 52.11 -43.76
N SER A 242 49.79 51.33 -43.90
CA SER A 242 49.78 49.91 -43.52
C SER A 242 49.64 49.71 -42.00
N ILE A 243 50.32 50.51 -41.19
CA ILE A 243 50.22 50.44 -39.72
C ILE A 243 48.82 50.86 -39.23
N ILE A 244 48.26 51.94 -39.80
CA ILE A 244 46.87 52.38 -39.55
C ILE A 244 45.89 51.26 -39.89
N SER A 245 46.07 50.59 -41.04
CA SER A 245 45.23 49.47 -41.44
C SER A 245 45.35 48.26 -40.49
N ILE A 246 46.56 47.95 -40.00
CA ILE A 246 46.75 46.89 -38.99
C ILE A 246 46.02 47.26 -37.69
N CYS A 247 46.19 48.49 -37.19
CA CYS A 247 45.49 48.98 -36.01
C CYS A 247 43.96 48.88 -36.17
N HIS A 248 43.42 49.40 -37.27
CA HIS A 248 41.99 49.35 -37.58
C HIS A 248 41.47 47.90 -37.63
N ASN A 249 42.15 47.01 -38.35
CA ASN A 249 41.73 45.60 -38.52
C ASN A 249 41.81 44.78 -37.22
N GLN A 250 42.58 45.23 -36.22
CA GLN A 250 42.65 44.65 -34.88
C GLN A 250 41.81 45.43 -33.85
N ASN A 251 41.04 46.44 -34.27
CA ASN A 251 40.27 47.37 -33.40
C ASN A 251 41.12 48.11 -32.34
N ILE A 252 42.38 48.41 -32.67
CA ILE A 252 43.33 49.15 -31.83
C ILE A 252 43.34 50.64 -32.24
N PRO A 253 43.31 51.61 -31.29
CA PRO A 253 43.44 53.02 -31.61
C PRO A 253 44.80 53.38 -32.24
N SER A 254 44.78 54.05 -33.40
CA SER A 254 45.97 54.55 -34.09
C SER A 254 46.25 56.01 -33.76
N ALA A 255 47.49 56.33 -33.37
CA ALA A 255 48.02 57.69 -33.29
C ALA A 255 48.35 58.23 -34.69
N LEU A 256 48.86 57.38 -35.58
CA LEU A 256 49.18 57.75 -36.95
C LEU A 256 47.96 58.24 -37.73
N SER A 257 46.78 57.62 -37.60
CA SER A 257 45.57 58.05 -38.32
C SER A 257 45.24 59.51 -38.02
N ARG A 258 45.16 59.83 -36.71
CA ARG A 258 44.84 61.18 -36.24
C ARG A 258 45.92 62.21 -36.61
N PHE A 259 47.20 61.83 -36.59
CA PHE A 259 48.27 62.74 -37.02
C PHE A 259 48.27 62.95 -38.54
N GLN A 260 48.02 61.90 -39.32
CA GLN A 260 47.94 61.96 -40.78
C GLN A 260 46.75 62.79 -41.27
N GLU A 261 45.62 62.77 -40.55
CA GLU A 261 44.49 63.70 -40.76
C GLU A 261 44.95 65.15 -40.60
N VAL A 262 45.55 65.50 -39.45
CA VAL A 262 46.03 66.87 -39.16
C VAL A 262 47.11 67.35 -40.14
N VAL A 263 48.08 66.50 -40.51
CA VAL A 263 49.12 66.87 -41.49
C VAL A 263 48.52 67.06 -42.89
N LYS A 264 47.52 66.27 -43.27
CA LYS A 264 46.82 66.42 -44.56
C LYS A 264 45.98 67.70 -44.61
N GLU A 265 45.37 68.09 -43.49
CA GLU A 265 44.63 69.36 -43.37
C GLU A 265 45.55 70.59 -43.34
N THR A 266 46.69 70.49 -42.65
CA THR A 266 47.60 71.64 -42.41
C THR A 266 48.60 71.86 -43.55
N LEU A 267 49.08 70.79 -44.19
CA LEU A 267 50.19 70.80 -45.16
C LEU A 267 49.82 70.24 -46.54
N GLY A 268 48.62 69.64 -46.69
CA GLY A 268 48.14 69.10 -47.96
C GLY A 268 49.09 68.08 -48.60
N ASN A 269 49.65 68.46 -49.76
CA ASN A 269 50.61 67.65 -50.53
C ASN A 269 52.06 68.12 -50.39
N GLU A 270 52.33 69.16 -49.60
CA GLU A 270 53.68 69.71 -49.43
C GLU A 270 54.60 68.76 -48.63
N THR A 271 55.90 69.02 -48.70
CA THR A 271 56.91 68.24 -47.99
C THR A 271 56.96 68.62 -46.52
N MET A 272 56.89 67.62 -45.65
CA MET A 272 56.88 67.75 -44.20
C MET A 272 58.23 68.29 -43.70
N THR A 273 58.23 69.10 -42.65
CA THR A 273 59.48 69.59 -42.04
C THR A 273 60.22 68.48 -41.31
N ALA A 274 61.48 68.72 -40.92
CA ALA A 274 62.23 67.78 -40.09
C ALA A 274 61.53 67.49 -38.74
N THR A 275 60.85 68.49 -38.18
CA THR A 275 60.05 68.36 -36.95
C THR A 275 58.84 67.45 -37.17
N ASP A 276 58.13 67.62 -38.27
CA ASP A 276 56.96 66.80 -38.62
C ASP A 276 57.37 65.34 -38.86
N VAL A 277 58.49 65.10 -39.55
CA VAL A 277 59.04 63.75 -39.78
C VAL A 277 59.43 63.09 -38.45
N ALA A 278 60.02 63.83 -37.51
CA ALA A 278 60.36 63.33 -36.19
C ALA A 278 59.10 63.00 -35.35
N TYR A 279 58.07 63.84 -35.39
CA TYR A 279 56.79 63.57 -34.74
C TYR A 279 56.06 62.38 -35.39
N TRP A 280 56.11 62.26 -36.71
CA TRP A 280 55.57 61.12 -37.44
C TRP A 280 56.20 59.80 -36.98
N ALA A 281 57.53 59.78 -36.81
CA ALA A 281 58.25 58.62 -36.26
C ALA A 281 57.85 58.31 -34.80
N SER A 282 57.55 59.33 -33.99
CA SER A 282 56.97 59.16 -32.65
C SER A 282 55.62 58.44 -32.71
N GLU A 283 54.67 58.90 -33.53
CA GLU A 283 53.34 58.29 -33.59
C GLU A 283 53.38 56.88 -34.20
N GLN A 284 54.27 56.65 -35.17
CA GLN A 284 54.56 55.33 -35.71
C GLN A 284 55.07 54.36 -34.63
N SER A 285 56.02 54.81 -33.79
CA SER A 285 56.56 54.02 -32.68
C SER A 285 55.50 53.70 -31.62
N LYS A 286 54.60 54.65 -31.31
CA LYS A 286 53.46 54.43 -30.40
C LYS A 286 52.51 53.35 -30.94
N ASP A 287 52.18 53.37 -32.22
CA ASP A 287 51.28 52.38 -32.81
C ASP A 287 51.92 50.98 -32.91
N LEU A 288 53.19 50.89 -33.31
CA LEU A 288 53.93 49.62 -33.27
C LEU A 288 54.02 49.05 -31.83
N THR A 289 54.18 49.92 -30.82
CA THR A 289 54.16 49.52 -29.41
C THR A 289 52.79 48.97 -28.98
N ARG A 290 51.68 49.59 -29.43
CA ARG A 290 50.31 49.10 -29.17
C ARG A 290 50.06 47.74 -29.84
N ILE A 291 50.45 47.59 -31.11
CA ILE A 291 50.33 46.33 -31.85
C ILE A 291 51.12 45.21 -31.14
N ASN A 292 52.37 45.47 -30.73
CA ASN A 292 53.19 44.49 -30.04
C ASN A 292 52.61 44.10 -28.66
N LYS A 293 52.06 45.07 -27.91
CA LYS A 293 51.35 44.79 -26.66
C LYS A 293 50.14 43.87 -26.90
N HIS A 294 49.27 44.21 -27.86
CA HIS A 294 48.09 43.42 -28.18
C HIS A 294 48.44 41.99 -28.64
N LEU A 295 49.47 41.84 -29.48
CA LEU A 295 49.97 40.53 -29.90
C LEU A 295 50.49 39.71 -28.70
N THR A 296 51.16 40.35 -27.73
CA THR A 296 51.61 39.69 -26.50
C THR A 296 50.43 39.25 -25.63
N GLU A 297 49.41 40.08 -25.50
CA GLU A 297 48.16 39.75 -24.77
C GLU A 297 47.44 38.57 -25.43
N LEU A 298 47.29 38.57 -26.77
CA LEU A 298 46.73 37.44 -27.52
C LEU A 298 47.54 36.15 -27.37
N MET A 299 48.88 36.20 -27.46
CA MET A 299 49.70 35.00 -27.24
C MET A 299 49.59 34.46 -25.81
N SER A 300 49.39 35.35 -24.81
CA SER A 300 49.21 34.94 -23.42
C SER A 300 47.89 34.21 -23.16
N SER A 301 46.81 34.54 -23.88
CA SER A 301 45.48 33.95 -23.67
C SER A 301 45.27 32.60 -24.38
N ILE A 302 46.06 32.28 -25.42
CA ILE A 302 46.00 30.99 -26.13
C ILE A 302 46.27 29.80 -25.19
N SER A 303 47.22 29.94 -24.25
CA SER A 303 47.62 28.84 -23.35
C SER A 303 46.52 28.45 -22.34
N PRO A 304 45.88 29.40 -21.61
CA PRO A 304 44.68 29.13 -20.82
C PRO A 304 43.55 28.47 -21.62
N LEU A 305 43.17 29.03 -22.77
CA LEU A 305 42.08 28.50 -23.60
C LEU A 305 42.35 27.06 -24.06
N LYS A 306 43.59 26.73 -24.39
CA LYS A 306 44.00 25.36 -24.74
C LYS A 306 43.90 24.40 -23.54
N ALA A 307 44.22 24.86 -22.34
CA ALA A 307 44.10 24.07 -21.11
C ALA A 307 42.63 23.83 -20.73
N GLU A 308 41.78 24.86 -20.82
CA GLU A 308 40.33 24.75 -20.59
C GLU A 308 39.65 23.80 -21.59
N LEU A 309 40.02 23.87 -22.87
CA LEU A 309 39.55 22.94 -23.90
C LEU A 309 39.94 21.48 -23.59
N GLN A 310 41.19 21.25 -23.17
CA GLN A 310 41.64 19.92 -22.76
C GLN A 310 40.91 19.42 -21.51
N ALA A 311 40.75 20.27 -20.49
CA ALA A 311 40.01 19.92 -19.26
C ALA A 311 38.54 19.58 -19.55
N THR A 312 37.90 20.33 -20.45
CA THR A 312 36.51 20.09 -20.88
C THR A 312 36.37 18.76 -21.64
N ALA A 313 37.32 18.43 -22.53
CA ALA A 313 37.36 17.14 -23.22
C ALA A 313 37.58 15.96 -22.26
N GLU A 314 38.45 16.13 -21.25
CA GLU A 314 38.67 15.13 -20.20
C GLU A 314 37.39 14.89 -19.38
N GLN A 315 36.68 15.96 -18.98
CA GLN A 315 35.38 15.86 -18.30
C GLN A 315 34.31 15.19 -19.18
N GLN A 316 34.23 15.52 -20.47
CA GLN A 316 33.29 14.89 -21.41
C GLN A 316 33.55 13.37 -21.51
N ASN A 317 34.82 12.96 -21.60
CA ASN A 317 35.25 11.56 -21.61
C ASN A 317 34.86 10.83 -20.30
N GLN A 318 35.07 11.47 -19.14
CA GLN A 318 34.65 10.93 -17.85
C GLN A 318 33.13 10.78 -17.71
N MET A 319 32.36 11.77 -18.16
CA MET A 319 30.89 11.72 -18.14
C MET A 319 30.34 10.64 -19.09
N LYS A 320 30.94 10.49 -20.28
CA LYS A 320 30.60 9.38 -21.20
C LYS A 320 30.84 8.01 -20.56
N LYS A 321 32.00 7.80 -19.93
CA LYS A 321 32.31 6.57 -19.18
C LYS A 321 31.31 6.27 -18.05
N LYS A 322 30.82 7.29 -17.34
CA LYS A 322 29.76 7.15 -16.31
C LYS A 322 28.41 6.74 -16.93
N ILE A 323 28.02 7.35 -18.05
CA ILE A 323 26.80 6.99 -18.78
C ILE A 323 26.88 5.54 -19.29
N ASP A 324 28.00 5.14 -19.90
CA ASP A 324 28.24 3.78 -20.38
C ASP A 324 28.24 2.74 -19.23
N HIS A 325 28.63 3.14 -18.02
CA HIS A 325 28.55 2.31 -16.82
C HIS A 325 27.10 2.15 -16.33
N PHE A 326 26.36 3.25 -16.12
CA PHE A 326 24.98 3.20 -15.65
C PHE A 326 24.05 2.49 -16.65
N ASN A 327 24.26 2.65 -17.96
CA ASN A 327 23.54 1.89 -18.98
C ASN A 327 23.75 0.37 -18.81
N LYS A 328 24.97 -0.07 -18.53
CA LYS A 328 25.29 -1.50 -18.30
C LYS A 328 24.72 -2.04 -16.98
N GLU A 329 24.50 -1.19 -15.98
CA GLU A 329 23.81 -1.59 -14.75
C GLU A 329 22.29 -1.63 -14.95
N LEU A 330 21.73 -0.67 -15.69
CA LEU A 330 20.31 -0.61 -16.03
C LEU A 330 19.86 -1.86 -16.82
N GLU A 331 20.62 -2.29 -17.84
CA GLU A 331 20.28 -3.51 -18.58
C GLU A 331 20.41 -4.79 -17.71
N LYS A 332 21.34 -4.82 -16.73
CA LYS A 332 21.43 -5.92 -15.77
C LYS A 332 20.24 -5.97 -14.82
N GLU A 333 19.79 -4.83 -14.30
CA GLU A 333 18.62 -4.80 -13.41
C GLU A 333 17.33 -5.11 -14.17
N LYS A 334 17.20 -4.62 -15.42
CA LYS A 334 16.10 -5.01 -16.33
C LYS A 334 16.03 -6.51 -16.51
N GLU A 335 17.13 -7.19 -16.84
CA GLU A 335 17.10 -8.64 -17.04
C GLU A 335 16.86 -9.40 -15.73
N GLN A 336 17.42 -8.94 -14.60
CA GLN A 336 17.04 -9.50 -13.30
C GLN A 336 15.55 -9.31 -12.98
N GLN A 337 14.95 -8.17 -13.32
CA GLN A 337 13.52 -7.93 -13.14
C GLN A 337 12.68 -8.81 -14.07
N ASN A 338 13.10 -8.97 -15.33
CA ASN A 338 12.50 -9.87 -16.32
C ASN A 338 12.49 -11.34 -15.84
N LEU A 339 13.62 -11.80 -15.27
CA LEU A 339 13.71 -13.14 -14.66
C LEU A 339 12.82 -13.28 -13.43
N LYS A 340 12.77 -12.27 -12.54
CA LYS A 340 11.87 -12.27 -11.36
C LYS A 340 10.39 -12.31 -11.78
N ILE A 341 10.00 -11.60 -12.83
CA ILE A 341 8.63 -11.61 -13.39
C ILE A 341 8.29 -13.01 -13.90
N LYS A 342 9.10 -13.58 -14.81
CA LYS A 342 8.90 -14.93 -15.36
C LYS A 342 8.81 -16.03 -14.29
N GLU A 343 9.47 -15.85 -13.16
CA GLU A 343 9.40 -16.78 -12.03
C GLU A 343 8.10 -16.61 -11.22
N PHE A 344 7.68 -15.38 -10.94
CA PHE A 344 6.37 -15.13 -10.31
C PHE A 344 5.19 -15.55 -11.19
N ASP A 345 5.28 -15.37 -12.51
CA ASP A 345 4.23 -15.77 -13.46
C ASP A 345 4.02 -17.29 -13.41
N LYS A 346 5.09 -18.10 -13.46
CA LYS A 346 5.02 -19.56 -13.30
C LYS A 346 4.42 -19.99 -11.97
N GLN A 347 4.83 -19.35 -10.88
CA GLN A 347 4.30 -19.64 -9.54
C GLN A 347 2.80 -19.30 -9.46
N MET A 348 2.37 -18.23 -10.12
CA MET A 348 0.96 -17.85 -10.24
C MET A 348 0.17 -18.85 -11.10
N GLU A 349 0.72 -19.32 -12.22
CA GLU A 349 0.13 -20.36 -13.07
C GLU A 349 -0.05 -21.68 -12.30
N GLU A 350 0.95 -22.13 -11.55
CA GLU A 350 0.84 -23.34 -10.73
C GLU A 350 -0.17 -23.20 -9.58
N ILE A 351 -0.16 -22.06 -8.88
CA ILE A 351 -1.16 -21.77 -7.84
C ILE A 351 -2.57 -21.77 -8.44
N ASN A 352 -2.77 -21.15 -9.61
CA ASN A 352 -4.07 -21.13 -10.29
C ASN A 352 -4.50 -22.54 -10.77
N ARG A 353 -3.57 -23.37 -11.27
CA ARG A 353 -3.83 -24.77 -11.61
C ARG A 353 -4.29 -25.57 -10.38
N ASN A 354 -3.52 -25.55 -9.30
CA ASN A 354 -3.83 -26.26 -8.05
C ASN A 354 -5.13 -25.77 -7.40
N ASN A 355 -5.44 -24.47 -7.50
CA ASN A 355 -6.71 -23.91 -7.05
C ASN A 355 -7.89 -24.40 -7.90
N SER A 356 -7.75 -24.44 -9.24
CA SER A 356 -8.78 -24.94 -10.15
C SER A 356 -9.09 -26.44 -9.90
N GLU A 357 -8.06 -27.26 -9.72
CA GLU A 357 -8.19 -28.68 -9.35
C GLU A 357 -8.87 -28.86 -7.98
N THR A 358 -8.57 -27.99 -7.00
CA THR A 358 -9.26 -27.97 -5.70
C THR A 358 -10.73 -27.55 -5.82
N VAL A 359 -11.04 -26.48 -6.56
CA VAL A 359 -12.40 -25.97 -6.73
C VAL A 359 -13.28 -26.99 -7.43
N THR A 360 -12.84 -27.53 -8.58
CA THR A 360 -13.61 -28.54 -9.34
C THR A 360 -13.88 -29.79 -8.50
N LYS A 361 -12.93 -30.24 -7.67
CA LYS A 361 -13.16 -31.33 -6.71
C LYS A 361 -14.22 -30.97 -5.65
N LEU A 362 -14.14 -29.79 -5.05
CA LEU A 362 -15.11 -29.33 -4.05
C LEU A 362 -16.52 -29.18 -4.63
N GLU A 363 -16.66 -28.80 -5.90
CA GLU A 363 -17.95 -28.74 -6.59
C GLU A 363 -18.56 -30.13 -6.81
N HIS A 364 -17.75 -31.13 -7.19
CA HIS A 364 -18.19 -32.53 -7.29
C HIS A 364 -18.59 -33.11 -5.93
N ASP A 365 -17.81 -32.85 -4.88
CA ASP A 365 -18.12 -33.29 -3.51
C ASP A 365 -19.40 -32.60 -2.99
N LYS A 366 -19.59 -31.30 -3.27
CA LYS A 366 -20.79 -30.53 -2.94
C LYS A 366 -22.05 -31.10 -3.60
N GLU A 367 -22.03 -31.39 -4.91
CA GLU A 367 -23.22 -31.93 -5.59
C GLU A 367 -23.48 -33.40 -5.19
N ARG A 368 -22.46 -34.19 -4.86
CA ARG A 368 -22.63 -35.52 -4.28
C ARG A 368 -23.34 -35.46 -2.91
N LEU A 369 -22.93 -34.52 -2.05
CA LEU A 369 -23.59 -34.28 -0.76
C LEU A 369 -25.02 -33.74 -0.94
N ARG A 370 -25.26 -32.83 -1.90
CA ARG A 370 -26.61 -32.29 -2.20
C ARG A 370 -27.58 -33.39 -2.62
N LYS A 371 -27.16 -34.29 -3.50
CA LYS A 371 -27.94 -35.47 -3.91
C LYS A 371 -28.23 -36.41 -2.73
N GLY A 372 -27.20 -36.71 -1.91
CA GLY A 372 -27.37 -37.52 -0.70
C GLY A 372 -28.37 -36.91 0.30
N SER A 373 -28.35 -35.59 0.49
CA SER A 373 -29.29 -34.87 1.35
C SER A 373 -30.73 -35.01 0.87
N ALA A 374 -30.98 -34.83 -0.43
CA ALA A 374 -32.33 -34.95 -1.00
C ALA A 374 -32.90 -36.37 -0.83
N THR A 375 -32.10 -37.42 -1.06
CA THR A 375 -32.52 -38.81 -0.85
C THR A 375 -32.77 -39.15 0.63
N LEU A 376 -32.12 -38.46 1.58
CA LEU A 376 -32.42 -38.60 3.01
C LEU A 376 -33.69 -37.86 3.40
N GLU A 377 -33.92 -36.67 2.86
CA GLU A 377 -35.13 -35.86 3.07
C GLU A 377 -36.39 -36.56 2.54
N GLU A 378 -36.32 -37.16 1.35
CA GLU A 378 -37.36 -38.02 0.77
C GLU A 378 -37.72 -39.19 1.72
N LYS A 379 -36.70 -39.94 2.18
CA LYS A 379 -36.90 -41.06 3.12
C LYS A 379 -37.48 -40.61 4.46
N LEU A 380 -37.08 -39.44 4.96
CA LEU A 380 -37.65 -38.86 6.18
C LEU A 380 -39.12 -38.47 5.98
N SER A 381 -39.52 -37.99 4.80
CA SER A 381 -40.94 -37.73 4.51
C SER A 381 -41.76 -39.02 4.48
N ILE A 382 -41.27 -40.06 3.80
CA ILE A 382 -41.94 -41.38 3.72
C ILE A 382 -42.14 -41.95 5.13
N LEU A 383 -41.09 -42.01 5.95
CA LEU A 383 -41.18 -42.52 7.32
C LEU A 383 -42.09 -41.65 8.21
N LYS A 384 -42.09 -40.33 8.02
CA LYS A 384 -42.97 -39.41 8.76
C LYS A 384 -44.44 -39.65 8.41
N ASP A 385 -44.76 -39.95 7.16
CA ASP A 385 -46.13 -40.23 6.71
C ASP A 385 -46.58 -41.65 7.08
N GLU A 386 -45.67 -42.64 7.06
CA GLU A 386 -45.94 -43.96 7.64
C GLU A 386 -46.25 -43.88 9.14
N VAL A 387 -45.44 -43.13 9.91
CA VAL A 387 -45.67 -42.90 11.35
C VAL A 387 -47.01 -42.21 11.60
N LYS A 388 -47.44 -41.25 10.77
CA LYS A 388 -48.80 -40.68 10.86
C LYS A 388 -49.87 -41.75 10.63
N GLY A 389 -49.70 -42.60 9.62
CA GLY A 389 -50.63 -43.70 9.31
C GLY A 389 -50.77 -44.67 10.48
N GLN A 390 -49.64 -45.07 11.08
CA GLN A 390 -49.62 -45.91 12.29
C GLN A 390 -50.34 -45.23 13.48
N HIS A 391 -50.16 -43.92 13.69
CA HIS A 391 -50.88 -43.17 14.74
C HIS A 391 -52.39 -43.07 14.50
N VAL A 392 -52.86 -43.06 13.24
CA VAL A 392 -54.30 -43.15 12.92
C VAL A 392 -54.82 -44.55 13.24
N LEU A 393 -54.16 -45.59 12.73
CA LEU A 393 -54.55 -46.99 12.96
C LEU A 393 -54.61 -47.35 14.46
N ILE A 394 -53.64 -46.88 15.25
CA ILE A 394 -53.66 -47.08 16.72
C ILE A 394 -54.90 -46.43 17.34
N ARG A 395 -55.22 -45.18 16.98
CA ARG A 395 -56.40 -44.47 17.50
C ARG A 395 -57.72 -45.18 17.14
N ASP A 396 -57.82 -45.70 15.92
CA ASP A 396 -59.00 -46.40 15.44
C ASP A 396 -59.18 -47.76 16.15
N LEU A 397 -58.07 -48.44 16.47
CA LEU A 397 -58.06 -49.65 17.29
C LEU A 397 -58.40 -49.36 18.77
N GLU A 398 -57.91 -48.25 19.34
CA GLU A 398 -58.26 -47.78 20.69
C GLU A 398 -59.76 -47.44 20.81
N LEU A 399 -60.32 -46.75 19.81
CA LEU A 399 -61.75 -46.45 19.73
C LEU A 399 -62.57 -47.75 19.60
N SER A 400 -62.17 -48.66 18.71
CA SER A 400 -62.83 -49.96 18.51
C SER A 400 -62.83 -50.80 19.80
N LYS A 401 -61.71 -50.83 20.52
CA LYS A 401 -61.58 -51.46 21.84
C LYS A 401 -62.52 -50.84 22.86
N GLN A 402 -62.64 -49.51 22.89
CA GLN A 402 -63.54 -48.83 23.83
C GLN A 402 -65.02 -49.14 23.53
N THR A 403 -65.43 -49.16 22.26
CA THR A 403 -66.78 -49.56 21.83
C THR A 403 -67.09 -51.00 22.23
N LEU A 404 -66.16 -51.95 21.98
CA LEU A 404 -66.33 -53.35 22.37
C LEU A 404 -66.41 -53.56 23.89
N LEU A 405 -65.68 -52.75 24.68
CA LEU A 405 -65.79 -52.76 26.14
C LEU A 405 -67.15 -52.23 26.62
N GLU A 406 -67.73 -51.23 25.96
CA GLU A 406 -69.05 -50.72 26.32
C GLU A 406 -70.17 -51.67 25.88
N GLU A 407 -70.08 -52.27 24.69
CA GLU A 407 -70.96 -53.38 24.28
C GLU A 407 -70.91 -54.56 25.26
N MET A 408 -69.73 -54.86 25.83
CA MET A 408 -69.60 -55.90 26.85
C MET A 408 -70.30 -55.50 28.16
N ARG A 409 -70.25 -54.21 28.56
CA ARG A 409 -70.99 -53.72 29.73
C ARG A 409 -72.50 -53.82 29.53
N THR A 410 -73.02 -53.34 28.40
CA THR A 410 -74.46 -53.38 28.11
C THR A 410 -74.96 -54.82 28.04
N LYS A 411 -74.28 -55.70 27.29
CA LYS A 411 -74.63 -57.13 27.21
C LYS A 411 -74.59 -57.86 28.57
N MET A 412 -73.73 -57.44 29.51
CA MET A 412 -73.74 -57.97 30.89
C MET A 412 -74.89 -57.41 31.74
N ALA A 413 -75.31 -56.16 31.53
CA ALA A 413 -76.50 -55.59 32.17
C ALA A 413 -77.79 -56.23 31.62
N ASP A 414 -77.91 -56.39 30.30
CA ASP A 414 -79.03 -57.10 29.67
C ASP A 414 -79.12 -58.54 30.20
N LYS A 415 -77.97 -59.23 30.34
CA LYS A 415 -77.92 -60.58 30.91
C LYS A 415 -78.36 -60.64 32.37
N SER A 416 -78.05 -59.64 33.21
CA SER A 416 -78.52 -59.63 34.60
C SER A 416 -80.03 -59.34 34.69
N VAL A 417 -80.56 -58.49 33.82
CA VAL A 417 -82.02 -58.29 33.65
C VAL A 417 -82.69 -59.60 33.21
N VAL A 418 -82.16 -60.30 32.20
CA VAL A 418 -82.69 -61.60 31.75
C VAL A 418 -82.69 -62.63 32.89
N LEU A 419 -81.63 -62.72 33.69
CA LEU A 419 -81.57 -63.62 34.84
C LEU A 419 -82.65 -63.30 35.90
N THR A 420 -82.90 -62.02 36.21
CA THR A 420 -83.98 -61.65 37.15
C THR A 420 -85.37 -61.91 36.57
N LEU A 421 -85.58 -61.73 35.26
CA LEU A 421 -86.82 -62.09 34.57
C LEU A 421 -87.03 -63.61 34.54
N GLU A 422 -86.00 -64.41 34.29
CA GLU A 422 -86.09 -65.87 34.40
C GLU A 422 -86.49 -66.33 35.81
N GLU A 423 -85.96 -65.69 36.86
CA GLU A 423 -86.31 -66.01 38.24
C GLU A 423 -87.74 -65.60 38.59
N GLN A 424 -88.21 -64.45 38.12
CA GLN A 424 -89.62 -64.06 38.19
C GLN A 424 -90.53 -65.05 37.45
N VAL A 425 -90.15 -65.50 36.25
CA VAL A 425 -90.91 -66.51 35.48
C VAL A 425 -90.95 -67.86 36.22
N LYS A 426 -89.84 -68.31 36.84
CA LYS A 426 -89.79 -69.52 37.67
C LYS A 426 -90.71 -69.39 38.90
N LEU A 427 -90.72 -68.23 39.55
CA LEU A 427 -91.60 -67.93 40.69
C LEU A 427 -93.08 -67.90 40.28
N LEU A 428 -93.44 -67.18 39.22
CA LEU A 428 -94.81 -67.09 38.69
C LEU A 428 -95.31 -68.44 38.20
N THR A 429 -94.48 -69.24 37.54
CA THR A 429 -94.82 -70.62 37.14
C THR A 429 -95.09 -71.49 38.37
N SER A 430 -94.29 -71.33 39.43
CA SER A 430 -94.47 -72.04 40.70
C SER A 430 -95.69 -71.55 41.49
N GLN A 431 -96.16 -70.33 41.28
CA GLN A 431 -97.45 -69.83 41.81
C GLN A 431 -98.61 -70.39 40.98
N LEU A 432 -98.54 -70.33 39.64
CA LEU A 432 -99.52 -70.88 38.71
C LEU A 432 -99.75 -72.39 38.92
N ALA A 433 -98.69 -73.15 39.16
CA ALA A 433 -98.79 -74.57 39.50
C ALA A 433 -99.57 -74.80 40.80
N ARG A 434 -99.30 -74.00 41.84
CA ARG A 434 -100.01 -74.06 43.13
C ARG A 434 -101.49 -73.65 42.99
N THR A 435 -101.80 -72.55 42.30
CA THR A 435 -103.20 -72.13 42.09
C THR A 435 -103.96 -73.11 41.20
N LYS A 436 -103.32 -73.69 40.17
CA LYS A 436 -103.90 -74.78 39.36
C LYS A 436 -104.17 -76.05 40.17
N GLN A 437 -103.30 -76.38 41.13
CA GLN A 437 -103.52 -77.50 42.05
C GLN A 437 -104.66 -77.21 43.04
N GLN A 438 -104.73 -75.99 43.59
CA GLN A 438 -105.84 -75.55 44.44
C GLN A 438 -107.17 -75.57 43.68
N LEU A 439 -107.22 -75.03 42.45
CA LEU A 439 -108.38 -75.08 41.57
C LEU A 439 -108.82 -76.52 41.28
N LYS A 440 -107.87 -77.44 41.08
CA LYS A 440 -108.17 -78.88 40.89
C LYS A 440 -108.75 -79.51 42.15
N MET A 441 -108.26 -79.14 43.35
CA MET A 441 -108.88 -79.61 44.60
C MET A 441 -110.31 -79.07 44.74
N ILE A 442 -110.51 -77.76 44.59
CA ILE A 442 -111.82 -77.10 44.68
C ILE A 442 -112.80 -77.68 43.64
N SER A 443 -112.36 -77.95 42.41
CA SER A 443 -113.18 -78.65 41.41
C SER A 443 -113.56 -80.05 41.88
N SER A 444 -112.62 -80.81 42.46
CA SER A 444 -112.92 -82.16 42.98
C SER A 444 -113.84 -82.15 44.21
N GLU A 445 -113.85 -81.06 44.99
CA GLU A 445 -114.78 -80.85 46.10
C GLU A 445 -116.17 -80.42 45.60
N LEU A 446 -116.21 -79.52 44.62
CA LEU A 446 -117.44 -79.14 43.92
C LEU A 446 -118.08 -80.36 43.22
N ASP A 447 -117.29 -81.26 42.63
CA ASP A 447 -117.81 -82.47 42.01
C ASP A 447 -118.25 -83.52 43.06
N LYS A 448 -117.62 -83.58 44.25
CA LYS A 448 -118.16 -84.35 45.40
C LYS A 448 -119.49 -83.78 45.89
N GLU A 449 -119.64 -82.46 45.98
CA GLU A 449 -120.90 -81.82 46.35
C GLU A 449 -121.96 -82.00 45.26
N LYS A 450 -121.63 -81.94 43.96
CA LYS A 450 -122.56 -82.35 42.89
C LYS A 450 -123.01 -83.80 43.02
N VAL A 451 -122.11 -84.72 43.39
CA VAL A 451 -122.46 -86.13 43.62
C VAL A 451 -123.37 -86.28 44.85
N LYS A 452 -123.12 -85.55 45.95
CA LYS A 452 -124.04 -85.46 47.08
C LYS A 452 -125.41 -84.90 46.67
N ILE A 453 -125.45 -83.79 45.97
CA ILE A 453 -126.70 -83.15 45.49
C ILE A 453 -127.46 -84.11 44.57
N ASN A 454 -126.80 -84.80 43.65
CA ASN A 454 -127.43 -85.85 42.83
C ASN A 454 -127.90 -87.06 43.66
N SER A 455 -127.23 -87.40 44.77
CA SER A 455 -127.71 -88.44 45.70
C SER A 455 -128.91 -87.99 46.53
N MET A 456 -128.97 -86.70 46.91
CA MET A 456 -130.11 -86.08 47.59
C MET A 456 -131.31 -85.99 46.65
N LEU A 457 -131.12 -85.54 45.41
CA LEU A 457 -132.16 -85.52 44.38
C LEU A 457 -132.73 -86.92 44.13
N ARG A 458 -131.89 -87.97 44.06
CA ARG A 458 -132.38 -89.36 43.99
C ARG A 458 -133.13 -89.81 45.25
N HIS A 459 -132.77 -89.29 46.42
CA HIS A 459 -133.49 -89.58 47.66
C HIS A 459 -134.86 -88.89 47.69
N GLU A 460 -134.95 -87.70 47.10
CA GLU A 460 -136.17 -86.92 46.88
C GLU A 460 -137.07 -87.55 45.80
N GLU A 461 -136.51 -88.04 44.70
CA GLU A 461 -137.21 -88.86 43.68
C GLU A 461 -137.76 -90.18 44.29
N VAL A 462 -137.02 -90.81 45.20
CA VAL A 462 -137.48 -92.03 45.90
C VAL A 462 -138.56 -91.74 46.94
N MET A 463 -138.52 -90.62 47.67
CA MET A 463 -139.58 -90.25 48.61
C MET A 463 -140.90 -89.88 47.91
N ASN A 464 -140.84 -89.27 46.72
CA ASN A 464 -142.04 -88.85 45.98
C ASN A 464 -142.78 -90.01 45.27
N LEU A 465 -142.34 -91.26 45.40
CA LEU A 465 -142.92 -92.43 44.76
C LEU A 465 -143.83 -93.31 45.65
N GLN A 466 -144.20 -92.84 46.85
CA GLN A 466 -144.91 -93.70 47.83
C GLN A 466 -146.13 -93.08 48.56
N ILE A 467 -146.66 -91.93 48.11
CA ILE A 467 -147.98 -91.42 48.57
C ILE A 467 -148.78 -90.87 47.37
N THR A 468 -149.61 -91.73 46.77
CA THR A 468 -150.84 -91.53 45.96
C THR A 468 -150.98 -92.81 45.09
N ILE A 469 -151.99 -93.70 45.12
CA ILE A 469 -153.26 -93.90 45.86
C ILE A 469 -153.78 -92.72 46.67
#